data_AF-A0A0Q9ZBH4-F1
#
_entry.id   AF-A0A0Q9ZBH4-F1
#
_cell.length_a   1.000
_cell.length_b   1.000
_cell.length_c   1.000
_cell.angle_alpha   90.00
_cell.angle_beta   90.00
_cell.angle_gamma   90.00
#
_symmetry.space_group_name_H-M   'P 1'
#
loop_
_entity.id
_entity.type
_entity.pdbx_description
1 polymer ?
#
loop_
_entity_poly.entity_id
_entity_poly.type
_entity_poly.pdbx_seq_one_letter_code
_entity_poly.pdbx_strand_id
1 'polypeptide(L)'
;MKILTIITFYLIVVSSSAQALDGKWMMTKEGDTYIIPENLILEINSDSLKYFSFDQFQSSIPIKIENNKLIVNQTQTDIVEFINEDRIKIKSQEKDKNSLNETEYVRLKKTKTTLSPEEIQNLSFKFNWNDEKFKVIFNKELGSPQVMRIMEKDELSKIRLEKIDSTYFISILQSGKRKTIFPIKEVSNDKMILYGMPRKPYEIVGKKIE
;
A
#
# COMPACT_ATOMS: atom_id res chain seq x y z
N MET A 1 5.57 -60.15 17.04
CA MET A 1 4.89 -58.95 16.52
C MET A 1 5.95 -57.96 16.08
N LYS A 2 6.09 -57.70 14.77
CA LYS A 2 7.02 -56.70 14.23
C LYS A 2 6.27 -55.37 14.14
N ILE A 3 6.66 -54.38 14.92
CA ILE A 3 6.13 -53.01 14.82
C ILE A 3 6.91 -52.32 13.70
N LEU A 4 6.20 -52.00 12.63
CA LEU A 4 6.70 -51.25 11.47
C LEU A 4 6.62 -49.76 11.83
N THR A 5 7.74 -49.16 12.23
CA THR A 5 7.81 -47.73 12.49
C THR A 5 7.91 -46.98 11.16
N ILE A 6 6.79 -46.38 10.73
CA ILE A 6 6.77 -45.48 9.57
C ILE A 6 7.35 -44.14 10.03
N ILE A 7 8.56 -43.83 9.55
CA ILE A 7 9.17 -42.51 9.72
C ILE A 7 8.59 -41.62 8.62
N THR A 8 7.63 -40.76 8.99
CA THR A 8 7.10 -39.73 8.11
C THR A 8 8.12 -38.59 8.03
N PHE A 9 8.85 -38.54 6.92
CA PHE A 9 9.80 -37.46 6.64
C PHE A 9 8.98 -36.20 6.30
N TYR A 10 8.88 -35.26 7.23
CA TYR A 10 8.37 -33.92 6.93
C TYR A 10 9.39 -33.22 6.01
N LEU A 11 9.08 -33.19 4.71
CA LEU A 11 9.73 -32.32 3.75
C LEU A 11 9.45 -30.87 4.15
N ILE A 12 10.42 -30.26 4.84
CA ILE A 12 10.49 -28.80 4.98
C ILE A 12 10.84 -28.29 3.59
N VAL A 13 9.81 -27.99 2.79
CA VAL A 13 9.97 -27.30 1.51
C VAL A 13 10.50 -25.91 1.85
N VAL A 14 11.77 -25.67 1.55
CA VAL A 14 12.39 -24.35 1.68
C VAL A 14 11.89 -23.48 0.53
N SER A 15 10.63 -23.07 0.58
CA SER A 15 10.04 -22.07 -0.32
C SER A 15 10.22 -20.68 0.30
N SER A 16 11.47 -20.28 0.54
CA SER A 16 11.76 -19.11 1.39
C SER A 16 11.65 -17.76 0.69
N SER A 17 11.83 -17.65 -0.64
CA SER A 17 11.85 -16.35 -1.34
C SER A 17 10.55 -15.96 -2.03
N ALA A 18 9.89 -16.89 -2.75
CA ALA A 18 8.64 -16.59 -3.46
C ALA A 18 7.48 -16.32 -2.49
N GLN A 19 7.34 -17.18 -1.47
CA GLN A 19 6.33 -17.01 -0.42
C GLN A 19 6.53 -15.73 0.38
N ALA A 20 7.77 -15.23 0.47
CA ALA A 20 8.09 -13.96 1.10
C ALA A 20 7.75 -12.75 0.23
N LEU A 21 7.48 -12.90 -1.08
CA LEU A 21 7.06 -11.80 -1.96
C LEU A 21 5.56 -11.83 -2.28
N ASP A 22 4.93 -13.00 -2.19
CA ASP A 22 3.51 -13.17 -2.48
C ASP A 22 2.63 -12.18 -1.70
N GLY A 23 1.74 -11.47 -2.40
CA GLY A 23 0.78 -10.54 -1.83
C GLY A 23 0.71 -9.18 -2.52
N LYS A 24 -0.07 -8.28 -1.93
CA LYS A 24 -0.25 -6.91 -2.44
C LYS A 24 0.70 -5.93 -1.78
N TRP A 25 1.29 -5.07 -2.58
CA TRP A 25 2.32 -4.10 -2.19
C TRP A 25 1.96 -2.72 -2.73
N MET A 26 1.81 -1.75 -1.84
CA MET A 26 1.53 -0.37 -2.21
C MET A 26 2.84 0.40 -2.37
N MET A 27 2.96 1.12 -3.48
CA MET A 27 4.11 1.99 -3.69
C MET A 27 4.11 3.13 -2.66
N THR A 28 5.25 3.37 -2.01
CA THR A 28 5.43 4.56 -1.18
C THR A 28 5.97 5.68 -2.04
N LYS A 29 5.42 6.89 -1.89
CA LYS A 29 5.84 8.06 -2.66
C LYS A 29 5.87 9.30 -1.78
N GLU A 30 6.73 10.25 -2.13
CA GLU A 30 6.68 11.60 -1.58
C GLU A 30 5.63 12.44 -2.30
N GLY A 31 5.24 13.57 -1.70
CA GLY A 31 4.12 14.38 -2.21
C GLY A 31 4.36 15.00 -3.59
N ASP A 32 5.62 15.19 -3.97
CA ASP A 32 6.07 15.74 -5.26
C ASP A 32 6.36 14.66 -6.32
N THR A 33 6.23 13.38 -5.97
CA THR A 33 6.50 12.27 -6.88
C THR A 33 5.32 12.07 -7.84
N TYR A 34 5.51 12.42 -9.11
CA TYR A 34 4.54 12.19 -10.18
C TYR A 34 4.74 10.80 -10.80
N ILE A 35 3.76 9.92 -10.61
CA ILE A 35 3.73 8.57 -11.18
C ILE A 35 2.36 8.26 -11.79
N ILE A 36 2.36 7.43 -12.83
CA ILE A 36 1.14 6.91 -13.45
C ILE A 36 1.20 5.38 -13.40
N PRO A 37 0.24 4.70 -12.75
CA PRO A 37 -0.93 5.25 -12.04
C PRO A 37 -0.54 5.93 -10.70
N GLU A 38 -1.25 7.00 -10.30
CA GLU A 38 -0.91 7.81 -9.11
C GLU A 38 -0.90 7.01 -7.78
N ASN A 39 -1.69 5.94 -7.68
CA ASN A 39 -1.83 5.11 -6.47
C ASN A 39 -1.51 3.65 -6.80
N LEU A 40 -0.26 3.41 -7.21
CA LEU A 40 0.16 2.10 -7.69
C LEU A 40 0.13 1.03 -6.58
N ILE A 41 -0.57 -0.06 -6.85
CA ILE A 41 -0.54 -1.29 -6.06
C ILE A 41 -0.08 -2.43 -6.98
N LEU A 42 0.93 -3.16 -6.53
CA LEU A 42 1.41 -4.39 -7.14
C LEU A 42 0.77 -5.58 -6.44
N GLU A 43 0.35 -6.59 -7.19
CA GLU A 43 0.10 -7.93 -6.64
C GLU A 43 1.15 -8.86 -7.22
N ILE A 44 2.03 -9.35 -6.35
CA ILE A 44 3.06 -10.33 -6.70
C ILE A 44 2.51 -11.71 -6.33
N ASN A 45 2.52 -12.62 -7.29
CA ASN A 45 2.31 -14.05 -7.09
C ASN A 45 3.51 -14.81 -7.64
N SER A 46 3.54 -16.13 -7.44
CA SER A 46 4.64 -16.99 -7.87
C SER A 46 4.98 -16.93 -9.36
N ASP A 47 4.00 -16.60 -10.21
CA ASP A 47 4.10 -16.62 -11.68
C ASP A 47 3.66 -15.31 -12.37
N SER A 48 3.16 -14.34 -11.60
CA SER A 48 2.53 -13.15 -12.16
C SER A 48 2.73 -11.91 -11.31
N LEU A 49 2.93 -10.78 -12.00
CA LEU A 49 2.98 -9.45 -11.43
C LEU A 49 1.83 -8.63 -12.02
N LYS A 50 0.88 -8.25 -11.18
CA LYS A 50 -0.28 -7.44 -11.58
C LYS A 50 -0.13 -6.02 -11.07
N TYR A 51 -0.61 -5.06 -11.88
CA TYR A 51 -0.56 -3.64 -11.57
C TYR A 51 -1.99 -3.11 -11.43
N PHE A 52 -2.21 -2.33 -10.38
CA PHE A 52 -3.49 -1.69 -10.09
C PHE A 52 -3.31 -0.20 -9.86
N SER A 53 -4.30 0.58 -10.29
CA SER A 53 -4.52 1.94 -9.82
C SER A 53 -5.49 1.88 -8.65
N PHE A 54 -4.96 1.88 -7.42
CA PHE A 54 -5.70 1.50 -6.21
C PHE A 54 -6.32 0.09 -6.35
N ASP A 55 -7.63 -0.03 -6.58
CA ASP A 55 -8.34 -1.29 -6.77
C ASP A 55 -8.63 -1.62 -8.25
N GLN A 56 -8.33 -0.69 -9.16
CA GLN A 56 -8.61 -0.85 -10.59
C GLN A 56 -7.46 -1.55 -11.29
N PHE A 57 -7.70 -2.78 -11.75
CA PHE A 57 -6.74 -3.55 -12.55
C PHE A 57 -6.29 -2.77 -13.79
N GLN A 58 -4.98 -2.75 -14.04
CA GLN A 58 -4.38 -2.08 -15.20
C GLN A 58 -3.76 -3.11 -16.15
N SER A 59 -2.92 -4.00 -15.63
CA SER A 59 -2.19 -4.98 -16.43
C SER A 59 -1.68 -6.13 -15.57
N SER A 60 -1.30 -7.22 -16.24
CA SER A 60 -0.65 -8.38 -15.64
C SER A 60 0.48 -8.84 -16.56
N ILE A 61 1.63 -9.15 -16.00
CA ILE A 61 2.75 -9.73 -16.73
C ILE A 61 3.19 -11.04 -16.07
N PRO A 62 3.55 -12.06 -16.86
CA PRO A 62 4.16 -13.26 -16.32
C PRO A 62 5.53 -12.93 -15.74
N ILE A 63 5.88 -13.55 -14.62
CA ILE A 63 7.19 -13.41 -13.99
C ILE A 63 7.70 -14.77 -13.51
N LYS A 64 9.00 -14.85 -13.28
CA LYS A 64 9.62 -15.91 -12.48
C LYS A 64 10.37 -15.29 -11.31
N ILE A 65 10.21 -15.87 -10.12
CA ILE A 65 10.91 -15.41 -8.91
C ILE A 65 12.09 -16.33 -8.62
N GLU A 66 13.31 -15.79 -8.64
CA GLU A 66 14.54 -16.53 -8.31
C GLU A 66 15.49 -15.66 -7.51
N ASN A 67 15.95 -16.12 -6.33
CA ASN A 67 16.97 -15.43 -5.53
C ASN A 67 16.70 -13.93 -5.33
N ASN A 68 15.48 -13.57 -4.92
CA ASN A 68 15.02 -12.18 -4.77
C ASN A 68 15.08 -11.33 -6.05
N LYS A 69 14.95 -11.96 -7.22
CA LYS A 69 14.82 -11.29 -8.51
C LYS A 69 13.46 -11.60 -9.12
N LEU A 70 12.87 -10.59 -9.75
CA LEU A 70 11.70 -10.72 -10.61
C LEU A 70 12.19 -10.77 -12.05
N ILE A 71 12.13 -11.94 -12.66
CA ILE A 71 12.49 -12.14 -14.06
C ILE A 71 11.21 -11.94 -14.88
N VAL A 72 11.10 -10.78 -15.53
CA VAL A 72 9.92 -10.42 -16.34
C VAL A 72 10.00 -11.03 -17.73
N ASN A 73 11.19 -10.99 -18.33
CA ASN A 73 11.48 -11.63 -19.61
C ASN A 73 13.01 -11.84 -19.74
N GLN A 74 13.48 -12.36 -20.88
CA GLN A 74 14.91 -12.63 -21.13
C GLN A 74 15.83 -11.40 -21.00
N THR A 75 15.26 -10.20 -21.00
CA THR A 75 16.00 -8.93 -21.09
C THR A 75 15.69 -7.95 -19.97
N GLN A 76 14.78 -8.29 -19.07
CA GLN A 76 14.38 -7.45 -17.94
C GLN A 76 14.35 -8.30 -16.67
N THR A 77 15.16 -7.89 -15.70
CA THR A 77 15.23 -8.50 -14.38
C THR A 77 15.28 -7.39 -13.35
N ASP A 78 14.32 -7.41 -12.44
CA ASP A 78 14.28 -6.48 -11.32
C ASP A 78 14.87 -7.13 -10.07
N ILE A 79 15.68 -6.39 -9.33
CA ILE A 79 16.27 -6.86 -8.08
C ILE A 79 15.39 -6.40 -6.93
N VAL A 80 14.99 -7.33 -6.06
CA VAL A 80 14.21 -7.04 -4.86
C VAL A 80 15.12 -7.04 -3.64
N GLU A 81 15.16 -5.92 -2.94
CA GLU A 81 15.87 -5.73 -1.68
C GLU A 81 14.85 -5.60 -0.55
N PHE A 82 14.92 -6.49 0.45
CA PHE A 82 14.08 -6.40 1.63
C PHE A 82 14.68 -5.39 2.62
N ILE A 83 13.95 -4.29 2.87
CA ILE A 83 14.27 -3.37 3.96
C ILE A 83 13.80 -3.98 5.29
N ASN A 84 12.66 -4.67 5.27
CA ASN A 84 12.17 -5.58 6.30
C ASN A 84 11.08 -6.50 5.69
N GLU A 85 10.42 -7.34 6.50
CA GLU A 85 9.38 -8.30 6.04
C GLU A 85 8.19 -7.65 5.29
N ASP A 86 7.94 -6.37 5.56
CA ASP A 86 6.78 -5.62 5.07
C ASP A 86 7.15 -4.46 4.15
N ARG A 87 8.43 -4.28 3.86
CA ARG A 87 8.92 -3.21 3.02
C ARG A 87 10.03 -3.71 2.12
N ILE A 88 9.82 -3.57 0.83
CA ILE A 88 10.78 -3.93 -0.20
C ILE A 88 11.14 -2.71 -1.03
N LYS A 89 12.32 -2.76 -1.61
CA LYS A 89 12.78 -1.86 -2.67
C LYS A 89 12.99 -2.69 -3.92
N ILE A 90 12.36 -2.29 -5.02
CA ILE A 90 12.56 -2.91 -6.33
C ILE A 90 13.47 -1.99 -7.14
N LYS A 91 14.57 -2.56 -7.64
CA LYS A 91 15.53 -1.87 -8.50
C LYS A 91 15.37 -2.39 -9.92
N SER A 92 14.93 -1.52 -10.81
CA SER A 92 14.74 -1.82 -12.22
C SER A 92 15.81 -1.14 -13.06
N GLN A 93 16.43 -1.89 -13.96
CA GLN A 93 17.35 -1.35 -14.95
C GLN A 93 16.59 -1.11 -16.25
N GLU A 94 16.40 0.15 -16.63
CA GLU A 94 15.89 0.48 -17.97
C GLU A 94 16.98 0.18 -19.02
N LYS A 95 16.60 -0.45 -20.14
CA LYS A 95 17.54 -0.85 -21.20
C LYS A 95 18.40 0.29 -21.75
N ASP A 96 17.89 1.53 -21.72
CA ASP A 96 18.48 2.68 -22.41
C ASP A 96 19.01 3.76 -21.45
N LYS A 97 19.03 3.50 -20.13
CA LYS A 97 19.58 4.44 -19.14
C LYS A 97 20.54 3.74 -18.19
N ASN A 98 21.68 4.37 -17.95
CA ASN A 98 22.62 3.97 -16.90
C ASN A 98 22.10 4.24 -15.46
N SER A 99 20.82 4.59 -15.30
CA SER A 99 20.19 4.85 -14.01
C SER A 99 19.33 3.67 -13.57
N LEU A 100 19.57 3.16 -12.36
CA LEU A 100 18.67 2.25 -11.68
C LEU A 100 17.49 3.05 -11.13
N ASN A 101 16.28 2.71 -11.54
CA ASN A 101 15.07 3.23 -10.89
C ASN A 101 14.82 2.41 -9.64
N GLU A 102 14.87 3.05 -8.47
CA GLU A 102 14.59 2.41 -7.19
C GLU A 102 13.23 2.88 -6.68
N THR A 103 12.32 1.93 -6.44
CA THR A 103 10.99 2.22 -5.92
C THR A 103 10.72 1.38 -4.67
N GLU A 104 10.27 2.03 -3.61
CA GLU A 104 9.89 1.35 -2.36
C GLU A 104 8.40 1.01 -2.33
N TYR A 105 8.11 -0.15 -1.78
CA TYR A 105 6.76 -0.67 -1.61
C TYR A 105 6.56 -1.21 -0.19
N VAL A 106 5.34 -1.08 0.32
CA VAL A 106 4.93 -1.66 1.59
C VAL A 106 3.83 -2.69 1.40
N ARG A 107 3.90 -3.78 2.15
CA ARG A 107 2.92 -4.86 2.09
C ARG A 107 1.58 -4.39 2.65
N LEU A 108 0.50 -4.70 1.95
CA LEU A 108 -0.85 -4.50 2.44
C LEU A 108 -1.20 -5.55 3.49
N LYS A 109 -1.71 -5.10 4.63
CA LYS A 109 -2.04 -5.93 5.78
C LYS A 109 -3.46 -5.66 6.23
N LYS A 110 -4.11 -6.72 6.70
CA LYS A 110 -5.42 -6.62 7.35
C LYS A 110 -5.39 -5.52 8.43
N THR A 111 -6.30 -4.57 8.32
CA THR A 111 -6.49 -3.54 9.34
C THR A 111 -6.99 -4.18 10.62
N LYS A 112 -6.32 -3.88 11.74
CA LYS A 112 -6.73 -4.34 13.08
C LYS A 112 -7.80 -3.40 13.62
N THR A 113 -9.04 -3.89 13.72
CA THR A 113 -10.17 -3.13 14.27
C THR A 113 -11.30 -4.07 14.68
N THR A 114 -12.07 -3.66 15.68
CA THR A 114 -13.39 -4.25 16.02
C THR A 114 -14.55 -3.36 15.55
N LEU A 115 -14.25 -2.15 15.06
CA LEU A 115 -15.21 -1.17 14.58
C LEU A 115 -15.67 -1.51 13.18
N SER A 116 -16.95 -1.27 12.92
CA SER A 116 -17.55 -1.24 11.59
C SER A 116 -17.03 -0.06 10.75
N PRO A 117 -17.17 -0.11 9.42
CA PRO A 117 -16.82 1.02 8.55
C PRO A 117 -17.55 2.32 8.91
N GLU A 118 -18.80 2.23 9.35
CA GLU A 118 -19.62 3.39 9.75
C GLU A 118 -19.10 4.01 11.04
N GLU A 119 -18.77 3.19 12.03
CA GLU A 119 -18.16 3.65 13.28
C GLU A 119 -16.81 4.33 13.02
N ILE A 120 -15.96 3.78 12.15
CA ILE A 120 -14.69 4.40 11.78
C ILE A 120 -14.90 5.78 11.13
N GLN A 121 -15.89 5.90 10.24
CA GLN A 121 -16.19 7.15 9.53
C GLN A 121 -16.74 8.24 10.46
N ASN A 122 -17.35 7.87 11.58
CA ASN A 122 -17.84 8.81 12.59
C ASN A 122 -16.75 9.31 13.55
N LEU A 123 -15.52 8.80 13.44
CA LEU A 123 -14.37 9.25 14.24
C LEU A 123 -13.57 10.30 13.47
N SER A 124 -12.96 11.21 14.23
CA SER A 124 -12.03 12.22 13.70
C SER A 124 -10.67 12.08 14.38
N PHE A 125 -9.58 12.25 13.63
CA PHE A 125 -8.22 12.09 14.15
C PHE A 125 -7.31 13.24 13.70
N LYS A 126 -6.34 13.58 14.55
CA LYS A 126 -5.21 14.46 14.20
C LYS A 126 -3.91 13.66 14.16
N PHE A 127 -3.12 13.88 13.12
CA PHE A 127 -1.82 13.28 12.91
C PHE A 127 -0.72 14.35 12.91
N ASN A 128 0.50 13.92 13.25
CA ASN A 128 1.72 14.70 13.08
C ASN A 128 2.78 13.77 12.48
N TRP A 129 3.34 14.14 11.35
CA TRP A 129 4.44 13.44 10.70
C TRP A 129 5.51 14.46 10.30
N ASN A 130 6.69 14.39 10.91
CA ASN A 130 7.79 15.32 10.62
C ASN A 130 7.35 16.80 10.64
N ASP A 131 6.59 17.19 11.67
CA ASP A 131 5.98 18.52 11.87
C ASP A 131 4.84 18.89 10.90
N GLU A 132 4.55 18.04 9.90
CA GLU A 132 3.36 18.15 9.08
C GLU A 132 2.13 17.63 9.83
N LYS A 133 1.18 18.53 10.09
CA LYS A 133 -0.06 18.22 10.80
C LYS A 133 -1.20 18.11 9.82
N PHE A 134 -1.97 17.03 9.90
CA PHE A 134 -3.20 16.89 9.15
C PHE A 134 -4.31 16.28 10.02
N LYS A 135 -5.55 16.57 9.63
CA LYS A 135 -6.75 16.02 10.28
C LYS A 135 -7.48 15.12 9.31
N VAL A 136 -8.02 14.05 9.85
CA VAL A 136 -8.87 13.11 9.14
C VAL A 136 -10.27 13.28 9.70
N ILE A 137 -11.17 13.78 8.86
CA ILE A 137 -12.60 13.87 9.11
C ILE A 137 -13.26 13.30 7.86
N PHE A 138 -13.87 12.12 7.98
CA PHE A 138 -14.40 11.42 6.82
C PHE A 138 -15.65 12.11 6.27
N ASN A 139 -15.81 12.02 4.96
CA ASN A 139 -16.96 12.48 4.19
C ASN A 139 -17.33 13.96 4.33
N LYS A 140 -16.45 14.77 4.93
CA LYS A 140 -16.59 16.22 5.01
C LYS A 140 -15.93 16.87 3.80
N GLU A 141 -16.68 17.76 3.14
CA GLU A 141 -16.13 18.61 2.08
C GLU A 141 -15.14 19.61 2.68
N LEU A 142 -13.90 19.58 2.19
CA LEU A 142 -12.81 20.47 2.59
C LEU A 142 -12.62 21.52 1.49
N GLY A 143 -13.21 22.68 1.70
CA GLY A 143 -13.13 23.80 0.77
C GLY A 143 -14.31 24.75 0.94
N SER A 144 -14.22 25.96 0.35
CA SER A 144 -15.33 26.91 0.45
C SER A 144 -16.37 26.68 -0.67
N PRO A 145 -17.68 26.83 -0.39
CA PRO A 145 -18.71 26.78 -1.42
C PRO A 145 -18.56 27.82 -2.53
N GLN A 146 -17.83 28.90 -2.25
CA GLN A 146 -17.51 29.94 -3.22
C GLN A 146 -16.45 29.44 -4.22
N VAL A 147 -15.40 28.76 -3.74
CA VAL A 147 -14.37 28.16 -4.61
C VAL A 147 -14.96 27.03 -5.45
N MET A 148 -15.85 26.20 -4.90
CA MET A 148 -16.59 25.19 -5.70
C MET A 148 -17.33 25.80 -6.88
N ARG A 149 -18.05 26.91 -6.64
CA ARG A 149 -18.77 27.65 -7.68
C ARG A 149 -17.85 28.27 -8.73
N ILE A 150 -16.74 28.88 -8.31
CA ILE A 150 -15.77 29.49 -9.23
C ILE A 150 -15.08 28.42 -10.09
N MET A 151 -14.79 27.26 -9.53
CA MET A 151 -14.09 26.17 -10.23
C MET A 151 -15.03 25.25 -11.02
N GLU A 152 -16.35 25.45 -10.92
CA GLU A 152 -17.37 24.56 -11.50
C GLU A 152 -17.12 23.08 -11.13
N LYS A 153 -16.84 22.84 -9.84
CA LYS A 153 -16.58 21.50 -9.29
C LYS A 153 -17.62 21.16 -8.23
N ASP A 154 -18.15 19.94 -8.32
CA ASP A 154 -19.08 19.37 -7.33
C ASP A 154 -18.37 18.95 -6.02
N GLU A 155 -17.03 18.79 -6.06
CA GLU A 155 -16.19 18.36 -4.94
C GLU A 155 -14.80 19.02 -5.09
N LEU A 156 -14.25 19.60 -4.03
CA LEU A 156 -12.89 20.15 -3.98
C LEU A 156 -11.94 19.15 -3.37
N SER A 157 -12.15 18.81 -2.10
CA SER A 157 -11.30 17.87 -1.37
C SER A 157 -12.12 17.12 -0.35
N LYS A 158 -12.01 15.79 -0.35
CA LYS A 158 -12.76 14.95 0.57
C LYS A 158 -11.91 13.78 1.01
N ILE A 159 -12.05 13.40 2.27
CA ILE A 159 -11.41 12.21 2.81
C ILE A 159 -12.44 11.09 2.86
N ARG A 160 -12.15 9.96 2.23
CA ARG A 160 -13.01 8.77 2.22
C ARG A 160 -12.31 7.60 2.89
N LEU A 161 -13.11 6.76 3.56
CA LEU A 161 -12.67 5.45 4.01
C LEU A 161 -12.89 4.47 2.85
N GLU A 162 -11.82 3.91 2.32
CA GLU A 162 -11.88 2.92 1.24
C GLU A 162 -11.22 1.62 1.68
N LYS A 163 -11.37 0.54 0.88
CA LYS A 163 -10.90 -0.78 1.27
C LYS A 163 -10.38 -1.57 0.08
N ILE A 164 -9.25 -2.25 0.26
CA ILE A 164 -8.75 -3.31 -0.63
C ILE A 164 -8.59 -4.56 0.20
N ASP A 165 -9.26 -5.63 -0.21
CA ASP A 165 -9.36 -6.90 0.53
C ASP A 165 -9.75 -6.70 2.00
N SER A 166 -8.80 -6.76 2.92
CA SER A 166 -8.99 -6.60 4.36
C SER A 166 -8.26 -5.38 4.94
N THR A 167 -7.71 -4.52 4.07
CA THR A 167 -6.98 -3.30 4.43
C THR A 167 -7.88 -2.09 4.18
N TYR A 168 -8.18 -1.32 5.22
CA TYR A 168 -8.80 0.00 5.08
C TYR A 168 -7.76 1.06 4.73
N PHE A 169 -8.20 2.07 4.00
CA PHE A 169 -7.39 3.20 3.57
C PHE A 169 -8.09 4.51 3.91
N ILE A 170 -7.29 5.49 4.30
CA ILE A 170 -7.66 6.89 4.16
C ILE A 170 -7.31 7.30 2.74
N SER A 171 -8.31 7.69 1.97
CA SER A 171 -8.12 8.23 0.64
C SER A 171 -8.44 9.71 0.64
N ILE A 172 -7.47 10.53 0.24
CA ILE A 172 -7.64 11.97 0.04
C ILE A 172 -7.96 12.17 -1.44
N LEU A 173 -9.20 12.57 -1.71
CA LEU A 173 -9.67 12.88 -3.04
C LEU A 173 -9.58 14.39 -3.26
N GLN A 174 -9.17 14.79 -4.45
CA GLN A 174 -9.23 16.16 -4.93
C GLN A 174 -9.99 16.19 -6.26
N SER A 175 -11.07 16.96 -6.33
CA SER A 175 -11.97 17.00 -7.50
C SER A 175 -12.40 15.61 -7.98
N GLY A 176 -12.82 14.76 -7.02
CA GLY A 176 -13.26 13.39 -7.26
C GLY A 176 -12.14 12.39 -7.61
N LYS A 177 -10.89 12.83 -7.74
CA LYS A 177 -9.74 11.97 -8.06
C LYS A 177 -8.91 11.67 -6.81
N ARG A 178 -8.55 10.42 -6.60
CA ARG A 178 -7.71 9.97 -5.49
C ARG A 178 -6.27 10.45 -5.66
N LYS A 179 -5.82 11.37 -4.81
CA LYS A 179 -4.46 11.94 -4.86
C LYS A 179 -3.47 11.20 -4.00
N THR A 180 -3.89 10.88 -2.78
CA THR A 180 -3.05 10.23 -1.78
C THR A 180 -3.86 9.18 -1.04
N ILE A 181 -3.22 8.06 -0.74
CA ILE A 181 -3.77 7.00 0.09
C ILE A 181 -2.85 6.69 1.26
N PHE A 182 -3.45 6.34 2.39
CA PHE A 182 -2.75 5.85 3.56
C PHE A 182 -3.42 4.58 4.08
N PRO A 183 -2.75 3.43 4.05
CA PRO A 183 -3.30 2.22 4.62
C PRO A 183 -3.35 2.32 6.15
N ILE A 184 -4.43 1.80 6.72
CA ILE A 184 -4.70 1.82 8.15
C ILE A 184 -4.20 0.50 8.74
N LYS A 185 -3.18 0.57 9.60
CA LYS A 185 -2.67 -0.59 10.34
C LYS A 185 -3.65 -1.00 11.43
N GLU A 186 -4.12 -0.02 12.20
CA GLU A 186 -5.00 -0.23 13.36
C GLU A 186 -5.92 0.97 13.53
N VAL A 187 -7.17 0.73 13.90
CA VAL A 187 -8.10 1.79 14.30
C VAL A 187 -8.96 1.33 15.46
N SER A 188 -9.19 2.25 16.39
CA SER A 188 -9.99 2.07 17.60
C SER A 188 -10.71 3.38 17.92
N ASN A 189 -11.49 3.40 19.00
CA ASN A 189 -12.16 4.61 19.45
C ASN A 189 -11.22 5.73 19.87
N ASP A 190 -9.95 5.48 20.16
CA ASP A 190 -9.04 6.49 20.74
C ASP A 190 -7.90 6.90 19.79
N LYS A 191 -7.50 5.99 18.90
CA LYS A 191 -6.36 6.17 18.01
C LYS A 191 -6.56 5.48 16.66
N MET A 192 -5.83 6.00 15.68
CA MET A 192 -5.67 5.39 14.36
C MET A 192 -4.19 5.37 14.01
N ILE A 193 -3.68 4.24 13.52
CA ILE A 193 -2.29 4.07 13.12
C ILE A 193 -2.24 3.89 11.61
N LEU A 194 -1.54 4.79 10.93
CA LEU A 194 -1.27 4.70 9.50
C LEU A 194 0.14 4.19 9.28
N TYR A 195 0.35 3.54 8.15
CA TYR A 195 1.68 3.08 7.73
C TYR A 195 1.91 3.38 6.25
N GLY A 196 3.12 3.12 5.77
CA GLY A 196 3.48 3.35 4.36
C GLY A 196 3.99 4.77 4.09
N MET A 197 4.43 5.50 5.12
CA MET A 197 5.13 6.76 4.91
C MET A 197 6.41 6.51 4.09
N PRO A 198 6.82 7.41 3.19
CA PRO A 198 8.03 7.24 2.38
C PRO A 198 9.31 7.43 3.22
N ARG A 199 9.23 8.16 4.34
CA ARG A 199 10.35 8.42 5.26
C ARG A 199 10.02 7.98 6.67
N LYS A 200 11.05 7.82 7.50
CA LYS A 200 10.86 7.58 8.93
C LYS A 200 10.19 8.80 9.60
N PRO A 201 9.32 8.58 10.61
CA PRO A 201 8.80 7.28 11.01
C PRO A 201 7.86 6.71 9.94
N TYR A 202 8.00 5.41 9.63
CA TYR A 202 7.23 4.73 8.57
C TYR A 202 5.75 4.48 8.95
N GLU A 203 5.44 4.70 10.23
CA GLU A 203 4.10 4.64 10.81
C GLU A 203 3.85 5.91 11.60
N ILE A 204 2.59 6.35 11.64
CA ILE A 204 2.16 7.53 12.38
C ILE A 204 0.91 7.23 13.18
N VAL A 205 0.86 7.78 14.38
CA VAL A 205 -0.26 7.59 15.31
C VAL A 205 -1.09 8.86 15.35
N GLY A 206 -2.34 8.73 14.95
CA GLY A 206 -3.36 9.75 15.07
C GLY A 206 -4.07 9.66 16.40
N LYS A 207 -4.25 10.78 17.07
CA LYS A 207 -5.07 10.88 18.29
C LYS A 207 -6.47 11.31 17.91
N LYS A 208 -7.48 10.71 18.54
CA LYS A 208 -8.86 11.16 18.37
C LYS A 208 -9.00 12.65 18.72
N ILE A 209 -9.87 13.32 17.99
CA ILE A 209 -10.33 14.67 18.27
C ILE A 209 -11.85 14.69 18.28
N GLU A 210 -12.41 15.63 19.06
CA GLU A 210 -13.83 15.98 19.06
C GLU A 210 -14.21 16.83 17.85
#